data_AF-A0A316GZ57-F1
#
_entry.id   AF-A0A316GZ57-F1
#
_cell.length_a   1.000
_cell.length_b   1.000
_cell.length_c   1.000
_cell.angle_alpha   90.00
_cell.angle_beta   90.00
_cell.angle_gamma   90.00
#
_symmetry.space_group_name_H-M   'P 1'
#
loop_
_entity.id
_entity.type
_entity.pdbx_description
1 polymer ?
#
loop_
_entity_poly.entity_id
_entity_poly.type
_entity_poly.pdbx_seq_one_letter_code
_entity_poly.pdbx_strand_id
1 'polypeptide(L)'
;MDLPLIRPQMSFRPEAPVSATDPALLQAAQGFEAIILQQMLQTARAASLGDGLFEGTGSDTTNAMLDRALAESGAGRAGLGLAETIARQLAPLAARAGQGG
;
A
#
# COMPACT_ATOMS: atom_id res chain seq x y z
N MET A 1 49.27 -20.87 -19.77
CA MET A 1 47.93 -20.23 -19.85
C MET A 1 47.48 -19.99 -18.43
N ASP A 2 47.58 -18.76 -17.95
CA ASP A 2 47.05 -18.34 -16.65
C ASP A 2 45.59 -17.92 -16.88
N LEU A 3 44.64 -18.64 -16.28
CA LEU A 3 43.23 -18.28 -16.36
C LEU A 3 42.93 -17.28 -15.22
N PRO A 4 42.43 -16.06 -15.50
CA PRO A 4 42.07 -15.15 -14.44
C PRO A 4 40.85 -15.69 -13.69
N LEU A 5 41.00 -15.87 -12.38
CA LEU A 5 39.91 -16.15 -11.46
C LEU A 5 38.91 -14.98 -11.50
N ILE A 6 37.76 -15.19 -12.14
CA ILE A 6 36.61 -14.29 -12.04
C ILE A 6 36.13 -14.36 -10.59
N ARG A 7 36.45 -13.33 -9.80
CA ARG A 7 35.88 -13.15 -8.46
C ARG A 7 34.49 -12.51 -8.61
N PRO A 8 33.39 -13.21 -8.29
CA PRO A 8 32.09 -12.55 -8.22
C PRO A 8 32.13 -11.57 -7.06
N GLN A 9 32.22 -10.28 -7.38
CA GLN A 9 31.97 -9.19 -6.43
C GLN A 9 30.46 -9.13 -6.20
N MET A 10 29.92 -10.07 -5.41
CA MET A 10 28.57 -9.94 -4.89
C MET A 10 28.62 -8.91 -3.76
N SER A 11 28.63 -7.63 -4.16
CA SER A 11 28.41 -6.52 -3.25
C SER A 11 26.99 -6.63 -2.72
N PHE A 12 26.82 -7.34 -1.61
CA PHE A 12 25.68 -7.15 -0.73
C PHE A 12 25.80 -5.73 -0.20
N ARG A 13 25.10 -4.80 -0.86
CA ARG A 13 24.85 -3.48 -0.30
C ARG A 13 24.13 -3.74 1.03
N PRO A 14 24.69 -3.36 2.18
CA PRO A 14 23.93 -3.43 3.42
C PRO A 14 22.65 -2.63 3.20
N GLU A 15 21.51 -3.27 3.45
CA GLU A 15 20.19 -2.63 3.43
C GLU A 15 20.30 -1.39 4.31
N ALA A 16 20.09 -0.21 3.72
CA ALA A 16 20.13 1.01 4.47
C ALA A 16 19.12 0.87 5.62
N PRO A 17 19.48 1.23 6.87
CA PRO A 17 18.52 1.24 7.96
C PRO A 17 17.32 2.04 7.47
N VAL A 18 16.11 1.55 7.74
CA VAL A 18 14.85 2.23 7.44
C VAL A 18 15.02 3.68 7.90
N SER A 19 15.35 4.59 6.97
CA SER A 19 15.37 6.01 7.27
C SER A 19 14.01 6.29 7.84
N ALA A 20 13.95 6.93 9.01
CA ALA A 20 12.70 7.26 9.67
C ALA A 20 11.75 7.84 8.62
N THR A 21 10.81 7.01 8.18
CA THR A 21 9.95 7.36 7.06
C THR A 21 9.12 8.50 7.55
N ASP A 22 9.10 9.61 6.80
CA ASP A 22 8.39 10.81 7.19
C ASP A 22 6.96 10.42 7.63
N PRO A 23 6.56 10.74 8.87
CA PRO A 23 5.24 10.35 9.38
C PRO A 23 4.11 10.90 8.51
N ALA A 24 4.29 12.06 7.87
CA ALA A 24 3.31 12.61 6.93
C ALA A 24 3.24 11.78 5.64
N LEU A 25 4.38 11.29 5.15
CA LEU A 25 4.43 10.39 3.99
C LEU A 25 3.77 9.04 4.30
N LEU A 26 4.03 8.49 5.49
CA LEU A 26 3.40 7.24 5.93
C LEU A 26 1.89 7.41 6.08
N GLN A 27 1.43 8.53 6.65
CA GLN A 27 0.00 8.83 6.77
C GLN A 27 -0.68 8.96 5.39
N ALA A 28 -0.03 9.64 4.43
CA ALA A 28 -0.52 9.71 3.06
C ALA A 28 -0.59 8.31 2.42
N ALA A 29 0.43 7.47 2.64
CA ALA A 29 0.48 6.10 2.14
C ALA A 29 -0.62 5.21 2.74
N GLN A 30 -0.96 5.38 4.02
CA GLN A 30 -2.11 4.72 4.65
C GLN A 30 -3.43 5.13 3.98
N GLY A 31 -3.59 6.39 3.58
CA GLY A 31 -4.74 6.84 2.80
C GLY A 31 -4.87 6.11 1.45
N PHE A 32 -3.76 5.87 0.76
CA PHE A 32 -3.76 5.06 -0.47
C PHE A 32 -4.09 3.60 -0.20
N GLU A 33 -3.56 3.01 0.88
CA GLU A 33 -3.91 1.65 1.28
C GLU A 33 -5.41 1.52 1.60
N ALA A 34 -6.02 2.53 2.24
CA ALA A 34 -7.46 2.57 2.46
C ALA A 34 -8.25 2.51 1.13
N ILE A 35 -7.85 3.28 0.12
CA ILE A 35 -8.54 3.26 -1.19
C ILE A 35 -8.46 1.86 -1.82
N ILE A 36 -7.28 1.23 -1.78
CA ILE A 36 -7.08 -0.12 -2.33
C ILE A 36 -7.91 -1.14 -1.55
N LEU A 37 -7.88 -1.09 -0.22
CA LEU A 37 -8.67 -1.97 0.64
C LEU A 37 -10.17 -1.79 0.38
N GLN A 38 -10.65 -0.56 0.24
CA GLN A 38 -12.03 -0.29 -0.14
C GLN A 38 -12.38 -0.93 -1.48
N GLN A 39 -11.52 -0.82 -2.49
CA GLN A 39 -11.74 -1.46 -3.79
C GLN A 39 -11.76 -2.98 -3.68
N MET A 40 -10.90 -3.58 -2.87
CA MET A 40 -10.89 -5.02 -2.62
C MET A 40 -12.19 -5.49 -1.95
N LEU A 41 -12.69 -4.75 -0.96
CA LEU A 41 -13.96 -5.03 -0.29
C LEU A 41 -15.14 -4.96 -1.27
N GLN A 42 -15.18 -3.93 -2.10
CA GLN A 42 -16.19 -3.78 -3.14
C GLN A 42 -16.15 -4.94 -4.15
N THR A 43 -14.96 -5.34 -4.61
CA THR A 43 -14.80 -6.45 -5.56
C THR A 43 -15.18 -7.79 -4.92
N ALA A 44 -14.79 -8.03 -3.66
CA ALA A 44 -15.17 -9.24 -2.93
C ALA A 44 -16.69 -9.34 -2.79
N ARG A 45 -17.37 -8.23 -2.48
CA ARG A 45 -18.83 -8.14 -2.42
C ARG A 45 -19.47 -8.40 -3.78
N ALA A 46 -18.96 -7.76 -4.84
CA ALA A 46 -19.44 -7.98 -6.21
C ALA A 46 -19.28 -9.44 -6.67
N ALA A 47 -18.23 -10.12 -6.21
CA ALA A 47 -18.01 -11.54 -6.46
C ALA A 47 -18.89 -12.47 -5.59
N SER A 48 -19.39 -11.98 -4.45
CA SER A 48 -20.11 -12.78 -3.43
C SER A 48 -21.63 -12.88 -3.66
N LEU A 49 -22.15 -12.48 -4.82
CA LEU A 49 -23.59 -12.46 -5.08
C LEU A 49 -23.95 -13.37 -6.26
N GLY A 50 -24.24 -14.64 -5.95
CA GLY A 50 -25.24 -15.38 -6.72
C GLY A 50 -26.64 -14.81 -6.41
N ASP A 51 -27.52 -14.82 -7.41
CA ASP A 51 -28.90 -14.28 -7.42
C ASP A 51 -29.51 -14.14 -6.01
N GLY A 52 -29.73 -12.91 -5.51
CA GLY A 52 -30.03 -12.75 -4.09
C GLY A 52 -30.60 -11.42 -3.58
N LEU A 53 -31.91 -11.25 -3.76
CA LEU A 53 -32.92 -10.82 -2.75
C LEU A 53 -32.84 -9.43 -2.08
N PHE A 54 -31.75 -8.66 -2.19
CA PHE A 54 -31.58 -7.34 -1.54
C PHE A 54 -31.16 -6.22 -2.50
N GLU A 55 -31.47 -6.35 -3.79
CA GLU A 55 -31.15 -5.34 -4.79
C GLU A 55 -32.04 -4.11 -4.61
N GLY A 56 -31.45 -3.02 -4.12
CA GLY A 56 -32.08 -1.71 -3.98
C GLY A 56 -31.06 -0.65 -3.58
N THR A 57 -31.20 0.58 -4.09
CA THR A 57 -30.26 1.71 -3.93
C THR A 57 -29.92 2.06 -2.47
N GLY A 58 -30.79 1.74 -1.51
CA GLY A 58 -30.51 1.90 -0.08
C GLY A 58 -29.46 0.90 0.46
N SER A 59 -29.40 -0.30 -0.12
CA SER A 59 -28.38 -1.32 0.21
C SER A 59 -27.00 -0.87 -0.27
N ASP A 60 -26.91 -0.36 -1.51
CA ASP A 60 -25.65 0.10 -2.10
C ASP A 60 -25.00 1.24 -1.31
N THR A 61 -25.81 2.23 -0.91
CA THR A 61 -25.31 3.37 -0.13
C THR A 61 -24.80 2.92 1.24
N THR A 62 -25.51 1.99 1.89
CA THR A 62 -25.12 1.44 3.19
C THR A 62 -23.83 0.62 3.07
N ASN A 63 -23.73 -0.20 2.04
CA ASN A 63 -22.53 -0.99 1.75
C ASN A 63 -21.32 -0.09 1.45
N ALA A 64 -21.50 0.97 0.67
CA ALA A 64 -20.42 1.91 0.37
C ALA A 64 -19.88 2.61 1.63
N MET A 65 -20.76 3.01 2.54
CA MET A 65 -20.35 3.59 3.83
C MET A 65 -19.62 2.57 4.71
N LEU A 66 -20.11 1.32 4.75
CA LEU A 66 -19.46 0.24 5.48
C LEU A 66 -18.06 -0.06 4.93
N ASP A 67 -17.93 -0.22 3.61
CA ASP A 67 -16.66 -0.51 2.94
C ASP A 67 -15.65 0.61 3.21
N ARG A 68 -16.09 1.88 3.19
CA ARG A 68 -15.26 3.03 3.54
C ARG A 68 -14.78 2.98 4.98
N ALA A 69 -15.67 2.78 5.95
CA ALA A 69 -15.32 2.75 7.37
C ALA A 69 -14.37 1.58 7.70
N LEU A 70 -14.60 0.43 7.08
CA LEU A 70 -13.73 -0.74 7.23
C LEU A 70 -12.35 -0.49 6.61
N ALA A 71 -12.31 0.15 5.44
CA ALA A 71 -11.04 0.48 4.79
C ALA A 71 -10.22 1.51 5.58
N GLU A 72 -10.85 2.58 6.08
CA GLU A 72 -10.20 3.61 6.89
C GLU A 72 -9.68 3.04 8.22
N SER A 73 -10.45 2.17 8.89
CA SER A 73 -10.02 1.53 10.13
C SER A 73 -9.02 0.40 9.92
N GLY A 74 -9.02 -0.22 8.74
CA GLY A 74 -8.11 -1.30 8.37
C GLY A 74 -6.76 -0.83 7.83
N ALA A 75 -6.67 0.36 7.23
CA ALA A 75 -5.41 0.89 6.72
C ALA A 75 -4.33 0.97 7.83
N GLY A 76 -3.13 0.47 7.53
CA GLY A 76 -2.01 0.32 8.46
C GLY A 76 -2.19 -0.74 9.55
N ARG A 77 -3.36 -1.40 9.64
CA ARG A 77 -3.70 -2.35 10.71
C ARG A 77 -4.06 -3.74 10.19
N ALA A 78 -4.57 -3.82 8.97
CA ALA A 78 -4.95 -5.06 8.30
C ALA A 78 -3.75 -5.94 7.91
N GLY A 79 -2.52 -5.45 8.11
CA GLY A 79 -1.30 -6.21 7.85
C GLY A 79 -0.98 -6.42 6.37
N LEU A 80 -1.55 -5.60 5.48
CA LEU A 80 -1.30 -5.68 4.03
C LEU A 80 0.09 -5.18 3.64
N GLY A 81 0.69 -4.30 4.46
CA GLY A 81 2.05 -3.81 4.25
C GLY A 81 2.19 -2.85 3.06
N LEU A 82 1.07 -2.38 2.48
CA LEU A 82 1.08 -1.56 1.29
C LEU A 82 1.47 -0.13 1.65
N ALA A 83 0.99 0.39 2.77
CA ALA A 83 1.34 1.74 3.22
C ALA A 83 2.85 1.89 3.42
N GLU A 84 3.51 0.93 4.07
CA GLU A 84 4.95 0.96 4.30
C GLU A 84 5.72 0.81 2.98
N THR A 85 5.24 -0.02 2.07
CA THR A 85 5.86 -0.21 0.76
C THR A 85 5.76 1.06 -0.09
N ILE A 86 4.57 1.66 -0.16
CA ILE A 86 4.34 2.93 -0.85
C ILE A 86 5.23 4.02 -0.25
N ALA A 87 5.26 4.16 1.06
CA ALA A 87 6.07 5.17 1.73
C ALA A 87 7.57 4.97 1.46
N ARG A 88 8.08 3.74 1.48
CA ARG A 88 9.47 3.42 1.10
C ARG A 88 9.79 3.81 -0.34
N GLN A 89 8.89 3.54 -1.28
CA GLN A 89 9.12 3.84 -2.70
C GLN A 89 9.05 5.35 -2.99
N LEU A 90 8.24 6.10 -2.23
CA LEU A 90 8.07 7.53 -2.40
C LEU A 90 9.07 8.37 -1.60
N ALA A 91 9.65 7.85 -0.53
CA ALA A 91 10.58 8.58 0.34
C ALA A 91 11.77 9.22 -0.41
N PRO A 92 12.44 8.54 -1.38
CA PRO A 92 13.51 9.15 -2.16
C PRO A 92 13.03 10.32 -3.04
N LEU A 93 11.79 10.26 -3.53
CA LEU A 93 11.20 11.31 -4.37
C LEU A 93 10.86 12.55 -3.52
N ALA A 94 10.23 12.34 -2.36
CA ALA A 94 9.92 13.40 -1.41
C ALA A 94 11.19 14.12 -0.92
N ALA A 95 12.25 13.37 -0.61
CA ALA A 95 13.54 13.92 -0.18
C ALA A 95 14.21 14.78 -1.27
N ARG A 96 14.01 14.48 -2.56
CA ARG A 96 14.55 15.28 -3.67
C ARG A 96 13.74 16.56 -3.89
N ALA A 97 12.42 16.51 -3.69
CA ALA A 97 11.56 17.69 -3.79
C ALA A 97 11.89 18.74 -2.72
N GLY A 98 12.28 18.33 -1.52
CA GLY A 98 12.66 19.23 -0.42
C GLY A 98 14.05 19.90 -0.55
N GLN A 99 14.90 19.47 -1.49
CA GLN A 99 16.27 20.00 -1.67
C GLN A 99 16.39 21.08 -2.76
N GLY A 100 15.28 21.46 -3.39
CA GLY A 100 15.24 22.44 -4.49
C GLY A 100 14.62 23.79 -4.14
N GLY A 101 14.41 24.10 -2.86
CA GLY A 101 13.92 25.40 -2.36
C GLY A 101 14.94 26.06 -1.45
#